data_AF-A0A3C1YGN6-F1
#
_entry.id   AF-A0A3C1YGN6-F1
#
_cell.length_a   1.000
_cell.length_b   1.000
_cell.length_c   1.000
_cell.angle_alpha   90.00
_cell.angle_beta   90.00
_cell.angle_gamma   90.00
#
_symmetry.space_group_name_H-M   'P 1'
#
loop_
_entity.id
_entity.type
_entity.pdbx_description
1 polymer ?
#
loop_
_entity_poly.entity_id
_entity_poly.type
_entity_poly.pdbx_seq_one_letter_code
_entity_poly.pdbx_strand_id
1 'polypeptide(L)'
;TQSGFTARMVSKYKPRAPIIAVTPNAKIAAELTLTWGVFPLISQPNTTTDEIYNTAVKAALEAGLIGSGDLVIFTAGVPVGVTGTTNYLRIETVGEVILRG
;
A
#
# COMPACT_ATOMS: atom_id res chain seq x y z
N THR A 1 0.29 6.02 1.60
CA THR A 1 1.33 7.06 1.38
C THR A 1 0.67 8.43 1.36
N GLN A 2 1.32 9.48 1.87
CA GLN A 2 0.75 10.84 1.94
C GLN A 2 1.23 11.77 0.82
N SER A 3 2.54 11.77 0.53
CA SER A 3 3.15 12.60 -0.54
C SER A 3 3.50 11.82 -1.81
N GLY A 4 3.27 10.50 -1.80
CA GLY A 4 3.70 9.59 -2.88
C GLY A 4 5.18 9.20 -2.84
N PHE A 5 5.98 9.76 -1.92
CA PHE A 5 7.43 9.51 -1.82
C PHE A 5 7.76 8.01 -1.71
N THR A 6 7.09 7.28 -0.82
CA THR A 6 7.22 5.82 -0.66
C THR A 6 7.06 5.07 -1.97
N ALA A 7 5.97 5.33 -2.71
CA ALA A 7 5.66 4.62 -3.95
C ALA A 7 6.72 4.90 -5.03
N ARG A 8 7.17 6.16 -5.14
CA ARG A 8 8.25 6.56 -6.06
C ARG A 8 9.59 5.91 -5.69
N MET A 9 9.91 5.80 -4.40
CA MET A 9 11.11 5.13 -3.92
C MET A 9 11.13 3.64 -4.26
N VAL A 10 10.01 2.93 -4.10
CA VAL A 10 9.89 1.53 -4.51
C VAL A 10 9.97 1.40 -6.03
N SER A 11 9.26 2.26 -6.77
CA SER A 11 9.22 2.28 -8.24
C SER A 11 10.59 2.48 -8.88
N LYS A 12 11.50 3.22 -8.23
CA LYS A 12 12.89 3.40 -8.69
C LYS A 12 13.61 2.08 -8.94
N TYR A 13 13.33 1.04 -8.16
CA TYR A 13 13.98 -0.27 -8.27
C TYR A 13 13.35 -1.18 -9.32
N LYS A 14 12.32 -0.71 -10.03
CA LYS A 14 11.63 -1.43 -11.11
C LYS A 14 11.24 -2.88 -10.75
N PRO A 15 10.60 -3.11 -9.59
CA PRO A 15 10.22 -4.46 -9.19
C PRO A 15 9.26 -5.08 -10.21
N ARG A 16 9.31 -6.40 -10.37
CA ARG A 16 8.36 -7.15 -11.19
C ARG A 16 6.95 -7.15 -10.59
N ALA A 17 6.85 -7.08 -9.26
CA ALA A 17 5.59 -6.99 -8.56
C ALA A 17 4.93 -5.61 -8.79
N PRO A 18 3.60 -5.54 -8.98
CA PRO A 18 2.89 -4.28 -9.07
C PRO A 18 2.98 -3.51 -7.75
N ILE A 19 3.08 -2.18 -7.83
CA ILE A 19 3.16 -1.31 -6.66
C ILE A 19 1.79 -0.68 -6.43
N ILE A 20 1.07 -1.10 -5.40
CA ILE A 20 -0.24 -0.54 -5.06
C ILE A 20 -0.05 0.62 -4.09
N ALA A 21 -0.37 1.84 -4.53
CA ALA A 21 -0.16 3.05 -3.74
C ALA A 21 -1.49 3.58 -3.18
N VAL A 22 -1.78 3.25 -1.92
CA VAL A 22 -3.00 3.70 -1.25
C VAL A 22 -2.77 5.07 -0.62
N THR A 23 -3.61 6.05 -0.94
CA THR A 23 -3.48 7.44 -0.48
C THR A 23 -4.85 8.09 -0.27
N PRO A 24 -5.04 8.93 0.77
CA PRO A 24 -6.28 9.70 0.93
C PRO A 24 -6.34 10.95 0.04
N ASN A 25 -5.24 11.31 -0.63
CA ASN A 25 -5.15 12.53 -1.41
C ASN A 25 -5.31 12.26 -2.92
N ALA A 26 -6.42 12.74 -3.48
CA ALA A 26 -6.75 12.63 -4.91
C ALA A 26 -5.68 13.20 -5.85
N LYS A 27 -5.07 14.34 -5.48
CA LYS A 27 -3.99 14.94 -6.26
C LYS A 27 -2.78 14.02 -6.32
N ILE A 28 -2.40 13.42 -5.19
CA ILE A 28 -1.26 12.52 -5.11
C ILE A 28 -1.52 11.22 -5.88
N ALA A 29 -2.74 10.67 -5.81
CA ALA A 29 -3.11 9.54 -6.63
C ALA A 29 -2.96 9.85 -8.13
N ALA A 30 -3.49 11.00 -8.58
CA ALA A 30 -3.37 11.43 -9.96
C ALA A 30 -1.90 11.58 -10.39
N GLU A 31 -1.04 12.19 -9.58
CA GLU A 31 0.40 12.28 -9.85
C GLU A 31 1.09 10.91 -9.95
N LEU A 32 0.67 9.95 -9.12
CA LEU A 32 1.25 8.61 -9.09
C LEU A 32 0.87 7.76 -10.30
N THR A 33 -0.19 8.09 -11.04
CA THR A 33 -0.52 7.39 -12.30
C THR A 33 0.59 7.48 -13.35
N LEU A 34 1.43 8.52 -13.28
CA LEU A 34 2.60 8.71 -14.15
C LEU A 34 3.85 7.98 -13.64
N THR A 35 3.78 7.36 -12.46
CA THR A 35 4.91 6.68 -11.83
C THR A 35 4.95 5.21 -12.27
N TRP A 36 6.09 4.77 -12.78
CA TRP A 36 6.26 3.42 -13.35
C TRP A 36 5.82 2.30 -12.39
N GLY A 37 4.98 1.39 -12.88
CA GLY A 37 4.54 0.22 -12.13
C GLY A 37 3.65 0.52 -10.93
N VAL A 38 3.21 1.77 -10.75
CA VAL A 38 2.37 2.19 -9.62
C VAL A 38 0.89 2.21 -10.02
N PHE A 39 0.06 1.56 -9.21
CA PHE A 39 -1.40 1.54 -9.28
C PHE A 39 -1.94 2.30 -8.07
N PRO A 40 -2.32 3.58 -8.22
CA PRO A 40 -2.80 4.37 -7.10
C PRO A 40 -4.26 4.04 -6.77
N LEU A 41 -4.57 3.93 -5.48
CA LEU A 41 -5.92 3.75 -4.95
C LEU A 41 -6.25 4.85 -3.93
N ILE A 42 -7.49 5.34 -3.96
CA ILE A 42 -7.98 6.33 -3.01
C ILE A 42 -8.57 5.61 -1.79
N SER A 43 -8.19 6.06 -0.60
CA SER A 43 -8.76 5.59 0.66
C SER A 43 -9.26 6.73 1.52
N GLN A 44 -9.98 6.40 2.59
CA GLN A 44 -10.20 7.38 3.66
C GLN A 44 -8.89 7.60 4.45
N PRO A 45 -8.75 8.76 5.13
CA PRO A 45 -7.66 8.98 6.07
C PRO A 45 -7.76 7.99 7.24
N ASN A 46 -6.62 7.46 7.67
CA ASN A 46 -6.52 6.55 8.80
C ASN A 46 -5.56 7.12 9.84
N THR A 47 -5.69 6.66 11.09
CA THR A 47 -4.97 7.20 12.25
C THR A 47 -3.93 6.23 12.80
N THR A 48 -4.17 4.92 12.67
CA THR A 48 -3.26 3.89 13.19
C THR A 48 -2.60 3.09 12.06
N THR A 49 -1.46 2.45 12.38
CA THR A 49 -0.74 1.61 11.42
C THR A 49 -1.58 0.42 10.97
N ASP A 50 -2.30 -0.21 11.90
CA ASP A 50 -3.16 -1.37 11.61
C ASP A 50 -4.37 -0.97 10.75
N GLU A 51 -4.98 0.19 11.00
CA GLU A 51 -6.06 0.73 10.15
C GLU A 51 -5.58 0.95 8.70
N ILE A 52 -4.37 1.51 8.52
CA ILE A 52 -3.80 1.71 7.17
C ILE A 52 -3.59 0.37 6.50
N TYR A 53 -3.01 -0.61 7.20
CA TYR A 53 -2.76 -1.93 6.65
C TYR A 53 -4.07 -2.58 6.17
N ASN A 54 -5.07 -2.66 7.07
CA ASN A 54 -6.36 -3.27 6.77
C ASN A 54 -7.08 -2.54 5.62
N THR A 55 -7.04 -1.21 5.62
CA THR A 55 -7.60 -0.40 4.54
C THR A 55 -6.89 -0.65 3.21
N ALA A 56 -5.56 -0.77 3.23
CA ALA A 56 -4.79 -0.99 2.03
C ALA A 56 -5.05 -2.37 1.41
N VAL A 57 -5.08 -3.41 2.24
CA VAL A 57 -5.43 -4.77 1.80
C VAL A 57 -6.85 -4.82 1.26
N LYS A 58 -7.82 -4.22 1.98
CA LYS A 58 -9.22 -4.16 1.53
C LYS A 58 -9.36 -3.45 0.18
N ALA A 59 -8.77 -2.27 0.03
CA ALA A 59 -8.82 -1.52 -1.23
C ALA A 59 -8.18 -2.29 -2.39
N ALA A 60 -7.07 -2.99 -2.14
CA ALA A 60 -6.40 -3.80 -3.16
C ALA A 60 -7.21 -5.03 -3.58
N LEU A 61 -7.90 -5.68 -2.63
CA LEU A 61 -8.83 -6.78 -2.90
C LEU A 61 -10.04 -6.30 -3.71
N GLU A 62 -10.67 -5.19 -3.31
CA GLU A 62 -11.82 -4.60 -4.01
C GLU A 62 -11.46 -4.16 -5.45
N ALA A 63 -10.23 -3.70 -5.65
CA ALA A 63 -9.71 -3.35 -6.98
C ALA A 63 -9.31 -4.58 -7.83
N GLY A 64 -9.34 -5.79 -7.27
CA GLY A 64 -8.94 -7.02 -7.96
C GLY A 64 -7.43 -7.10 -8.27
N LEU A 65 -6.60 -6.34 -7.54
CA LEU A 65 -5.15 -6.30 -7.75
C LEU A 65 -4.40 -7.37 -6.96
N ILE A 66 -5.05 -7.94 -5.94
CA ILE A 66 -4.58 -9.06 -5.13
C ILE A 66 -5.75 -10.02 -4.86
N GLY A 67 -5.45 -11.26 -4.53
CA GLY A 67 -6.40 -12.29 -4.13
C GLY A 67 -5.99 -13.02 -2.85
N SER A 68 -6.87 -13.91 -2.37
CA SER A 68 -6.56 -14.80 -1.24
C SER A 68 -5.43 -15.75 -1.63
N GLY A 69 -4.45 -15.91 -0.75
CA GLY A 69 -3.24 -16.70 -0.97
C GLY A 69 -2.04 -15.90 -1.50
N ASP A 70 -2.23 -14.66 -1.94
CA ASP A 70 -1.12 -13.84 -2.46
C ASP A 70 -0.18 -13.40 -1.33
N LEU A 71 1.12 -13.41 -1.61
CA LEU A 71 2.14 -12.83 -0.72
C LEU A 71 2.30 -11.34 -1.02
N VAL A 72 2.04 -10.50 -0.03
CA VAL A 72 2.15 -9.04 -0.14
C VAL A 72 3.25 -8.48 0.75
N ILE A 73 3.90 -7.44 0.25
CA ILE A 73 4.83 -6.62 1.03
C ILE A 73 4.15 -5.27 1.25
N PHE A 74 3.85 -4.96 2.50
CA PHE A 74 3.30 -3.68 2.92
C PHE A 74 4.43 -2.78 3.44
N THR A 75 4.44 -1.51 3.02
CA THR A 75 5.41 -0.53 3.51
C THR A 75 4.78 0.85 3.71
N ALA A 76 5.18 1.53 4.79
CA ALA A 76 4.67 2.83 5.19
C ALA A 76 5.71 3.62 6.00
N GLY A 77 5.41 4.90 6.25
CA GLY A 77 6.07 5.70 7.28
C GLY A 77 5.21 5.73 8.55
N VAL A 78 5.82 5.43 9.70
CA VAL A 78 5.19 5.40 11.03
C VAL A 78 5.99 6.36 11.94
N PRO A 79 5.33 7.22 12.75
CA PRO A 79 3.88 7.33 12.96
C PRO A 79 3.13 7.91 11.75
N VAL A 80 1.86 7.49 11.64
CA VAL A 80 0.97 7.89 10.56
C VAL A 80 0.80 9.42 10.54
N GLY A 81 0.78 10.01 9.34
CA GLY A 81 0.56 11.44 9.15
C GLY A 81 1.82 12.30 9.22
N VAL A 82 2.94 11.77 9.74
CA VAL A 82 4.24 12.42 9.66
C VAL A 82 4.90 12.03 8.33
N THR A 83 5.13 13.02 7.48
CA THR A 83 5.85 12.83 6.21
C THR A 83 7.36 12.89 6.45
N GLY A 84 8.15 12.13 5.70
CA GLY A 84 9.61 12.28 5.69
C GLY A 84 10.40 10.99 5.52
N THR A 85 9.93 9.87 6.08
CA THR A 85 10.62 8.58 5.92
C THR A 85 9.65 7.42 5.74
N THR A 86 10.08 6.40 5.03
CA THR A 86 9.42 5.09 4.95
C THR A 86 10.26 4.14 5.80
N ASN A 87 9.77 3.76 6.98
CA ASN A 87 10.54 3.07 8.01
C ASN A 87 9.88 1.76 8.48
N TYR A 88 8.76 1.37 7.87
CA TYR A 88 8.02 0.18 8.22
C TYR A 88 7.87 -0.75 7.02
N LEU A 89 8.08 -2.04 7.24
CA LEU A 89 7.87 -3.10 6.25
C LEU A 89 7.27 -4.32 6.94
N ARG A 90 6.24 -4.91 6.33
CA ARG A 90 5.54 -6.12 6.78
C ARG A 90 5.34 -7.03 5.58
N ILE A 91 5.56 -8.34 5.75
CA ILE A 91 5.36 -9.35 4.71
C ILE A 91 4.29 -10.31 5.20
N GLU A 92 3.20 -10.46 4.46
CA GLU A 92 2.09 -11.33 4.84
C GLU A 92 1.43 -11.99 3.65
N THR A 93 0.83 -13.16 3.90
CA THR A 93 -0.06 -13.83 2.96
C THR A 93 -1.47 -13.30 3.19
N VAL A 94 -2.14 -12.89 2.12
CA VAL A 94 -3.52 -12.40 2.13
C VAL A 94 -4.47 -13.58 2.37
N GLY A 95 -5.41 -13.43 3.30
CA GLY A 95 -6.45 -14.42 3.57
C GLY A 95 -6.54 -14.82 5.04
N GLU A 96 -7.61 -15.55 5.39
CA GLU A 96 -7.83 -16.07 6.74
C GLU A 96 -7.32 -17.51 6.88
N VAL A 97 -6.79 -17.81 8.06
CA VAL A 97 -6.39 -19.17 8.41
C VAL A 97 -7.63 -19.98 8.73
N ILE A 98 -8.02 -20.87 7.81
CA ILE A 98 -9.25 -21.67 7.93
C ILE A 98 -9.07 -22.86 8.90
N LEU A 99 -7.84 -23.33 9.09
CA LEU A 99 -7.49 -24.40 10.04
C LEU A 99 -6.05 -24.24 10.53
N ARG A 100 -5.82 -24.47 11.83
CA ARG A 100 -4.50 -24.64 12.45
C ARG A 100 -4.54 -25.92 13.28
N GLY A 101 -3.55 -26.78 13.09
CA GLY A 101 -3.32 -27.98 13.90
C GLY A 101 -2.41 -27.71 15.09
#